data_AF-A0A538DEH4-F1
#
_entry.id   AF-A0A538DEH4-F1
#
_cell.length_a   1.000
_cell.length_b   1.000
_cell.length_c   1.000
_cell.angle_alpha   90.00
_cell.angle_beta   90.00
_cell.angle_gamma   90.00
#
_symmetry.space_group_name_H-M   'P 1'
#
loop_
_entity.id
_entity.type
_entity.pdbx_description
1 polymer ?
#
loop_
_entity_poly.entity_id
_entity_poly.type
_entity_poly.pdbx_seq_one_letter_code
_entity_poly.pdbx_strand_id
1 'polypeptide(L)'
;MSVTSILAAEGGYQEFHLRGGEWAILWLAAAAALLAIAVGFVLMKSVLKEDEGTPKRKEIALAIQEGAWAYLKRQFKTIAVILIPLAAVVFITSTKIVKPGGDIALSFGLSGLWRTLAFIMGCGASGLTGYIGMTLATRGNVRTAAAAKTGSMPRALSVAFRTGGIAGMFTVGLGLLGATTIIMLFQNTSSAILIGFGFGGSLLALFLRVGGGIFTKAADVGADLVGKIEAGIPEDDPRNPATIADNVGDNVGDCAGMAADLFESYEVTLVASIILGVAAFRSIGMNPALGLVFPVAVRAIGFVASASSSPGSSRSSAPSSLPSATSATTTVPARRPTRAGSASARSSSASCSHKS
;
A
#
# COMPACT_ATOMS: atom_id res chain seq x y z
N MET A 1 40.15 -12.43 0.10
CA MET A 1 38.71 -12.06 0.10
C MET A 1 38.45 -11.29 -1.18
N SER A 2 37.81 -11.89 -2.18
CA SER A 2 37.52 -11.15 -3.43
C SER A 2 36.33 -10.21 -3.20
N VAL A 3 36.27 -9.10 -3.93
CA VAL A 3 35.16 -8.13 -3.89
C VAL A 3 33.80 -8.81 -4.09
N THR A 4 33.78 -9.94 -4.78
CA THR A 4 32.62 -10.82 -4.95
C THR A 4 32.04 -11.33 -3.62
N SER A 5 32.83 -11.57 -2.58
CA SER A 5 32.31 -12.05 -1.28
C SER A 5 31.69 -10.96 -0.42
N ILE A 6 31.98 -9.67 -0.68
CA ILE A 6 31.38 -8.54 0.04
C ILE A 6 29.98 -8.21 -0.54
N LEU A 7 29.74 -8.53 -1.81
CA LEU A 7 28.47 -8.30 -2.51
C LEU A 7 27.56 -9.55 -2.55
N ALA A 8 28.07 -10.74 -2.21
CA ALA A 8 27.36 -12.03 -2.34
C ALA A 8 26.44 -12.40 -1.16
N ALA A 9 25.77 -11.41 -0.56
CA ALA A 9 24.67 -11.64 0.38
C ALA A 9 23.28 -11.47 -0.30
N GLU A 10 23.22 -11.42 -1.62
CA GLU A 10 21.96 -11.43 -2.36
C GLU A 10 21.29 -12.81 -2.25
N GLY A 11 19.95 -12.84 -2.14
CA GLY A 11 19.13 -14.03 -1.94
C GLY A 11 19.31 -15.09 -3.03
N GLY A 12 20.39 -15.86 -2.94
CA GLY A 12 20.81 -16.87 -3.91
C GLY A 12 19.90 -18.09 -3.93
N TYR A 13 20.41 -19.19 -4.50
CA TYR A 13 19.64 -20.43 -4.60
C TYR A 13 19.30 -20.97 -3.21
N GLN A 14 18.00 -21.14 -2.97
CA GLN A 14 17.46 -21.72 -1.74
C GLN A 14 16.98 -23.13 -2.05
N GLU A 15 17.67 -24.12 -1.51
CA GLU A 15 17.31 -25.51 -1.72
C GLU A 15 16.14 -25.88 -0.80
N PHE A 16 14.95 -25.92 -1.39
CA PHE A 16 13.76 -26.44 -0.73
C PHE A 16 12.85 -27.12 -1.76
N HIS A 17 11.93 -27.95 -1.26
CA HIS A 17 10.86 -28.54 -2.08
C HIS A 17 9.53 -28.18 -1.46
N LEU A 18 8.66 -27.55 -2.26
CA LEU A 18 7.28 -27.28 -1.88
C LEU A 18 6.50 -28.60 -1.89
N ARG A 19 5.93 -29.00 -0.75
CA ARG A 19 5.01 -30.15 -0.67
C ARG A 19 3.57 -29.66 -0.85
N GLY A 20 2.62 -30.60 -0.85
CA GLY A 20 1.21 -30.28 -1.10
C GLY A 20 0.61 -29.24 -0.14
N GLY A 21 1.07 -29.21 1.13
CA GLY A 21 0.61 -28.23 2.12
C GLY A 21 1.06 -26.80 1.81
N GLU A 22 2.33 -26.62 1.42
CA GLU A 22 2.88 -25.32 1.03
C GLU A 22 2.21 -24.79 -0.24
N TRP A 23 1.98 -25.66 -1.23
CA TRP A 23 1.21 -25.30 -2.42
C TRP A 23 -0.21 -24.88 -2.10
N ALA A 24 -0.90 -25.57 -1.18
CA ALA A 24 -2.24 -25.19 -0.76
C ALA A 24 -2.26 -23.78 -0.15
N ILE A 25 -1.27 -23.43 0.69
CA ILE A 25 -1.17 -22.10 1.28
C ILE A 25 -0.92 -21.03 0.21
N LEU A 26 -0.06 -21.29 -0.78
CA LEU A 26 0.18 -20.34 -1.87
C LEU A 26 -1.08 -20.11 -2.71
N TRP A 27 -1.84 -21.16 -3.02
CA TRP A 27 -3.12 -21.02 -3.70
C TRP A 27 -4.15 -20.26 -2.87
N LEU A 28 -4.22 -20.51 -1.56
CA LEU A 28 -5.09 -19.75 -0.64
C LEU A 28 -4.67 -18.28 -0.57
N ALA A 29 -3.38 -17.98 -0.56
CA ALA A 29 -2.86 -16.62 -0.57
C ALA A 29 -3.18 -15.89 -1.88
N ALA A 30 -3.02 -16.57 -3.03
CA ALA A 30 -3.42 -16.04 -4.32
C ALA A 30 -4.94 -15.77 -4.37
N ALA A 31 -5.76 -16.69 -3.86
CA ALA A 31 -7.20 -16.50 -3.75
C ALA A 31 -7.57 -15.32 -2.83
N ALA A 32 -6.88 -15.18 -1.68
CA ALA A 32 -7.05 -14.04 -0.78
C ALA A 32 -6.68 -12.71 -1.44
N ALA A 33 -5.59 -12.68 -2.22
CA ALA A 33 -5.17 -11.50 -2.97
C ALA A 33 -6.21 -11.08 -4.02
N LEU A 34 -6.75 -12.04 -4.78
CA LEU A 34 -7.82 -11.80 -5.74
C LEU A 34 -9.12 -11.33 -5.04
N LEU A 35 -9.44 -11.92 -3.89
CA LEU A 35 -10.58 -11.50 -3.08
C LEU A 35 -10.40 -10.07 -2.56
N ALA A 36 -9.19 -9.67 -2.14
CA ALA A 36 -8.90 -8.30 -1.73
C ALA A 36 -9.18 -7.30 -2.86
N ILE A 37 -8.68 -7.60 -4.06
CA ILE A 37 -8.96 -6.79 -5.26
C ILE A 37 -10.47 -6.72 -5.53
N ALA A 38 -11.18 -7.86 -5.46
CA ALA A 38 -12.62 -7.91 -5.66
C ALA A 38 -13.39 -7.07 -4.63
N VAL A 39 -13.00 -7.13 -3.34
CA VAL A 39 -13.57 -6.28 -2.27
C VAL A 39 -13.31 -4.80 -2.58
N GLY A 40 -12.10 -4.45 -3.03
CA GLY A 40 -11.77 -3.09 -3.49
C GLY A 40 -12.70 -2.62 -4.62
N PHE A 41 -12.98 -3.46 -5.61
CA PHE A 41 -13.94 -3.17 -6.68
C PHE A 41 -15.38 -2.99 -6.17
N VAL A 42 -15.82 -3.79 -5.20
CA VAL A 42 -17.16 -3.66 -4.58
C VAL A 42 -17.27 -2.34 -3.82
N LEU A 43 -16.25 -1.98 -3.02
CA LEU A 43 -16.19 -0.71 -2.31
C LEU A 43 -16.19 0.48 -3.28
N MET A 44 -15.41 0.41 -4.36
CA MET A 44 -15.41 1.42 -5.41
C MET A 44 -16.81 1.60 -6.03
N LYS A 45 -17.48 0.51 -6.39
CA LYS A 45 -18.86 0.58 -6.90
C LYS A 45 -19.82 1.19 -5.88
N SER A 46 -19.63 0.92 -4.59
CA SER A 46 -20.45 1.53 -3.54
C SER A 46 -20.23 3.03 -3.43
N VAL A 47 -18.98 3.50 -3.49
CA VAL A 47 -18.66 4.93 -3.39
C VAL A 47 -19.17 5.66 -4.64
N LEU A 48 -18.89 5.14 -5.83
CA LEU A 48 -19.27 5.81 -7.08
C LEU A 48 -20.79 5.96 -7.27
N LYS A 49 -21.60 5.12 -6.62
CA LYS A 49 -23.07 5.23 -6.58
C LYS A 49 -23.59 6.37 -5.72
N GLU A 50 -22.80 6.91 -4.79
CA GLU A 50 -23.23 8.05 -3.98
C GLU A 50 -23.37 9.31 -4.83
N ASP A 51 -24.29 10.18 -4.41
CA ASP A 51 -24.56 11.44 -5.10
C ASP A 51 -23.37 12.41 -4.98
N GLU A 52 -23.11 13.14 -6.06
CA GLU A 52 -22.08 14.18 -6.14
C GLU A 52 -22.65 15.56 -5.78
N GLY A 53 -23.98 15.68 -5.69
CA GLY A 53 -24.65 16.87 -5.23
C GLY A 53 -24.85 17.92 -6.32
N THR A 54 -24.56 19.18 -5.98
CA THR A 54 -24.96 20.34 -6.78
C THR A 54 -24.05 20.55 -8.01
N PRO A 55 -24.54 21.18 -9.09
CA PRO A 55 -23.73 21.47 -10.28
C PRO A 55 -22.43 22.21 -9.96
N LYS A 56 -22.49 23.20 -9.05
CA LYS A 56 -21.30 23.96 -8.62
C LYS A 56 -20.23 23.10 -7.95
N ARG A 57 -20.62 22.08 -7.16
CA ARG A 57 -19.65 21.15 -6.56
C ARG A 57 -19.00 20.25 -7.59
N LYS A 58 -19.77 19.80 -8.58
CA LYS A 58 -19.24 19.01 -9.71
C LYS A 58 -18.22 19.81 -10.50
N GLU A 59 -18.48 21.08 -10.77
CA GLU A 59 -17.55 22.00 -11.44
C GLU A 59 -16.21 22.10 -10.70
N ILE A 60 -16.24 22.36 -9.38
CA ILE A 60 -15.03 22.44 -8.55
C ILE A 60 -14.29 21.08 -8.54
N ALA A 61 -15.02 19.99 -8.35
CA ALA A 61 -14.44 18.65 -8.34
C ALA A 61 -13.80 18.28 -9.68
N LEU A 62 -14.32 18.76 -10.81
CA LEU A 62 -13.73 18.57 -12.13
C LEU A 62 -12.43 19.34 -12.28
N ALA A 63 -12.35 20.58 -11.78
CA ALA A 63 -11.11 21.36 -11.79
C ALA A 63 -10.00 20.69 -10.96
N ILE A 64 -10.34 20.18 -9.78
CA ILE A 64 -9.41 19.42 -8.93
C ILE A 64 -8.97 18.12 -9.62
N GLN A 65 -9.92 17.39 -10.23
CA GLN A 65 -9.60 16.19 -11.01
C GLN A 65 -8.61 16.53 -12.13
N GLU A 66 -8.93 17.50 -12.98
CA GLU A 66 -8.08 17.88 -14.11
C GLU A 66 -6.65 18.25 -13.67
N GLY A 67 -6.52 19.04 -12.60
CA GLY A 67 -5.22 19.39 -12.02
C GLY A 67 -4.44 18.17 -11.52
N ALA A 68 -5.11 17.27 -10.78
CA ALA A 68 -4.51 16.05 -10.26
C ALA A 68 -4.04 15.09 -11.38
N TRP A 69 -4.85 14.95 -12.44
CA TRP A 69 -4.51 14.18 -13.64
C TRP A 69 -3.32 14.78 -14.40
N ALA A 70 -3.31 16.10 -14.57
CA ALA A 70 -2.22 16.80 -15.24
C ALA A 70 -0.90 16.60 -14.48
N TYR A 71 -0.93 16.74 -13.16
CA TYR A 71 0.21 16.52 -12.28
C TYR A 71 0.72 15.07 -12.36
N LEU A 72 -0.14 14.07 -12.16
CA LEU A 72 0.27 12.66 -12.24
C LEU A 72 0.88 12.31 -13.59
N LYS A 73 0.25 12.75 -14.69
CA LYS A 73 0.74 12.45 -16.03
C LYS A 73 2.15 12.99 -16.23
N ARG A 74 2.42 14.19 -15.71
CA ARG A 74 3.76 14.79 -15.73
C ARG A 74 4.73 14.00 -14.84
N GLN A 75 4.32 13.66 -13.62
CA GLN A 75 5.13 12.92 -12.65
C GLN A 75 5.51 11.53 -13.17
N PHE A 76 4.54 10.73 -13.64
CA PHE A 76 4.78 9.41 -14.22
C PHE A 76 5.66 9.47 -15.47
N LYS A 77 5.50 10.48 -16.32
CA LYS A 77 6.38 10.66 -17.49
C LYS A 77 7.84 10.88 -17.06
N THR A 78 8.08 11.68 -16.03
CA THR A 78 9.42 11.92 -15.49
C THR A 78 9.98 10.66 -14.83
N ILE A 79 9.18 9.97 -14.01
CA ILE A 79 9.58 8.72 -13.36
C ILE A 79 9.95 7.66 -14.41
N ALA A 80 9.16 7.52 -15.47
CA ALA A 80 9.42 6.55 -16.55
C ALA A 80 10.80 6.76 -17.21
N VAL A 81 11.24 8.01 -17.38
CA VAL A 81 12.58 8.32 -17.90
C VAL A 81 13.68 7.89 -16.93
N ILE A 82 13.46 8.10 -15.63
CA ILE A 82 14.40 7.70 -14.57
C ILE A 82 14.44 6.17 -14.39
N LEU A 83 13.33 5.47 -14.63
CA LEU A 83 13.26 4.02 -14.53
C LEU A 83 14.15 3.28 -15.52
N ILE A 84 14.43 3.84 -16.70
CA ILE A 84 15.26 3.19 -17.73
C ILE A 84 16.70 2.95 -17.25
N PRO A 85 17.47 3.97 -16.81
CA PRO A 85 18.82 3.75 -16.30
C PRO A 85 18.82 2.90 -15.02
N LEU A 86 17.82 3.05 -14.15
CA LEU A 86 17.70 2.22 -12.94
C LEU A 86 17.43 0.74 -13.26
N ALA A 87 16.58 0.45 -14.25
CA ALA A 87 16.38 -0.91 -14.74
C ALA A 87 17.68 -1.50 -15.30
N ALA A 88 18.49 -0.70 -16.01
CA ALA A 88 19.82 -1.14 -16.46
C ALA A 88 20.76 -1.43 -15.29
N VAL A 89 20.76 -0.60 -14.24
CA VAL A 89 21.54 -0.84 -13.01
C VAL A 89 21.07 -2.13 -12.32
N VAL A 90 19.76 -2.34 -12.18
CA VAL A 90 19.18 -3.58 -11.64
C VAL A 90 19.53 -4.79 -12.50
N PHE A 91 19.62 -4.65 -13.82
CA PHE A 91 20.05 -5.75 -14.69
C PHE A 91 21.55 -6.07 -14.50
N ILE A 92 22.41 -5.05 -14.51
CA ILE A 92 23.88 -5.21 -14.44
C ILE A 92 24.33 -5.72 -13.07
N THR A 93 23.68 -5.26 -12.00
CA THR A 93 23.99 -5.70 -10.64
C THR A 93 23.47 -7.11 -10.33
N SER A 94 22.69 -7.74 -11.22
CA SER A 94 22.17 -9.09 -10.98
C SER A 94 23.28 -10.10 -11.06
N THR A 95 23.51 -10.87 -10.00
CA THR A 95 24.56 -11.89 -9.99
C THR A 95 24.08 -13.23 -10.58
N LYS A 96 25.01 -14.07 -11.05
CA LYS A 96 24.70 -15.44 -11.48
C LYS A 96 24.21 -16.25 -10.27
N ILE A 97 23.05 -16.90 -10.38
CA ILE A 97 22.54 -17.77 -9.32
C ILE A 97 23.05 -19.19 -9.58
N VAL A 98 24.01 -19.62 -8.77
CA VAL A 98 24.63 -20.95 -8.86
C VAL A 98 23.98 -21.87 -7.82
N LYS A 99 23.67 -23.12 -8.21
CA LYS A 99 23.20 -24.16 -7.29
C LYS A 99 24.35 -24.62 -6.37
N PRO A 100 24.05 -25.18 -5.18
CA PRO A 100 25.05 -25.76 -4.29
C PRO A 100 25.94 -26.85 -4.92
N GLY A 101 25.49 -27.47 -6.01
CA GLY A 101 26.22 -28.51 -6.77
C GLY A 101 27.09 -27.99 -7.93
N GLY A 102 27.24 -26.68 -8.11
CA GLY A 102 28.05 -26.09 -9.19
C GLY A 102 27.32 -25.85 -10.51
N ASP A 103 26.11 -26.40 -10.67
CA ASP A 103 25.24 -26.13 -11.82
C ASP A 103 24.64 -24.73 -11.76
N ILE A 104 24.54 -24.06 -12.91
CA ILE A 104 23.92 -22.74 -13.03
C ILE A 104 22.40 -22.90 -12.90
N ALA A 105 21.80 -22.38 -11.82
CA ALA A 105 20.34 -22.39 -11.64
C ALA A 105 19.68 -21.40 -12.61
N LEU A 106 20.20 -20.17 -12.63
CA LEU A 106 19.86 -19.14 -13.60
C LEU A 106 21.16 -18.50 -14.11
N SER A 107 21.29 -18.40 -15.44
CA SER A 107 22.39 -17.65 -16.04
C SER A 107 22.28 -16.17 -15.68
N PHE A 108 23.41 -15.44 -15.75
CA PHE A 108 23.46 -13.98 -15.48
C PHE A 108 22.37 -13.23 -16.24
N GLY A 109 22.20 -13.55 -17.53
CA GLY A 109 21.20 -12.91 -18.38
C GLY A 109 19.75 -13.21 -17.97
N LEU A 110 19.46 -14.46 -17.59
CA LEU A 110 18.11 -14.85 -17.13
C LEU A 110 17.79 -14.27 -15.75
N SER A 111 18.73 -14.31 -14.80
CA SER A 111 18.54 -13.72 -13.47
C SER A 111 18.39 -12.21 -13.54
N GLY A 112 19.23 -11.55 -14.36
CA GLY A 112 19.11 -10.15 -14.76
C GLY A 112 17.73 -9.81 -15.27
N LEU A 113 17.24 -10.57 -16.25
CA LEU A 113 15.96 -10.33 -16.89
C LEU A 113 14.81 -10.46 -15.89
N TRP A 114 14.72 -11.58 -15.15
CA TRP A 114 13.61 -11.83 -14.24
C TRP A 114 13.59 -10.87 -13.05
N ARG A 115 14.75 -10.50 -12.50
CA ARG A 115 14.84 -9.48 -11.45
C ARG A 115 14.41 -8.11 -11.96
N THR A 116 14.79 -7.75 -13.19
CA THR A 116 14.39 -6.47 -13.81
C THR A 116 12.90 -6.46 -14.13
N LEU A 117 12.34 -7.59 -14.58
CA LEU A 117 10.89 -7.73 -14.78
C LEU A 117 10.13 -7.62 -13.47
N ALA A 118 10.62 -8.23 -12.39
CA ALA A 118 10.05 -8.06 -11.06
C ALA A 118 10.13 -6.61 -10.57
N PHE A 119 11.25 -5.93 -10.81
CA PHE A 119 11.38 -4.49 -10.56
C PHE A 119 10.33 -3.65 -11.31
N ILE A 120 10.15 -3.89 -12.61
CA ILE A 120 9.12 -3.21 -13.39
C ILE A 120 7.72 -3.54 -12.87
N MET A 121 7.48 -4.79 -12.46
CA MET A 121 6.23 -5.23 -11.86
C MET A 121 5.96 -4.50 -10.53
N GLY A 122 6.97 -4.34 -9.68
CA GLY A 122 6.87 -3.59 -8.42
C GLY A 122 6.58 -2.11 -8.65
N CYS A 123 7.30 -1.47 -9.58
CA CYS A 123 7.01 -0.11 -10.02
C CYS A 123 5.58 0.02 -10.56
N GLY A 124 5.14 -0.93 -11.38
CA GLY A 124 3.79 -0.94 -11.95
C GLY A 124 2.71 -1.09 -10.88
N ALA A 125 2.90 -1.99 -9.91
CA ALA A 125 1.95 -2.24 -8.84
C ALA A 125 1.85 -1.05 -7.86
N SER A 126 2.98 -0.47 -7.45
CA SER A 126 3.03 0.74 -6.63
C SER A 126 2.37 1.93 -7.35
N GLY A 127 2.64 2.09 -8.64
CA GLY A 127 2.10 3.20 -9.45
C GLY A 127 0.62 3.06 -9.69
N LEU A 128 0.16 1.83 -9.96
CA LEU A 128 -1.25 1.51 -10.08
C LEU A 128 -2.00 1.80 -8.77
N THR A 129 -1.40 1.46 -7.63
CA THR A 129 -1.98 1.72 -6.30
C THR A 129 -2.11 3.22 -6.05
N GLY A 130 -1.06 4.01 -6.30
CA GLY A 130 -1.11 5.47 -6.18
C GLY A 130 -2.13 6.12 -7.12
N TYR A 131 -2.18 5.66 -8.38
CA TYR A 131 -3.12 6.12 -9.39
C TYR A 131 -4.58 5.84 -9.02
N ILE A 132 -4.88 4.61 -8.59
CA ILE A 132 -6.21 4.22 -8.11
C ILE A 132 -6.58 5.05 -6.88
N GLY A 133 -5.66 5.19 -5.93
CA GLY A 133 -5.84 5.97 -4.71
C GLY A 133 -6.29 7.41 -5.01
N MET A 134 -5.57 8.11 -5.90
CA MET A 134 -5.93 9.48 -6.28
C MET A 134 -7.23 9.57 -7.08
N THR A 135 -7.43 8.70 -8.06
CA THR A 135 -8.63 8.73 -8.90
C THR A 135 -9.88 8.54 -8.05
N LEU A 136 -9.78 7.73 -7.00
CA LEU A 136 -10.87 7.49 -6.08
C LEU A 136 -11.01 8.58 -5.02
N ALA A 137 -9.90 9.14 -4.53
CA ALA A 137 -9.94 10.29 -3.62
C ALA A 137 -10.66 11.48 -4.28
N THR A 138 -10.21 11.90 -5.47
CA THR A 138 -10.82 13.02 -6.21
C THR A 138 -12.33 12.83 -6.45
N ARG A 139 -12.77 11.61 -6.74
CA ARG A 139 -14.21 11.26 -6.89
C ARG A 139 -14.94 11.07 -5.57
N GLY A 140 -14.25 10.65 -4.52
CA GLY A 140 -14.79 10.43 -3.19
C GLY A 140 -15.00 11.74 -2.43
N ASN A 141 -14.13 12.73 -2.60
CA ASN A 141 -14.17 14.00 -1.89
C ASN A 141 -15.50 14.73 -2.11
N VAL A 142 -15.93 14.85 -3.38
CA VAL A 142 -17.21 15.47 -3.73
C VAL A 142 -18.43 14.73 -3.15
N ARG A 143 -18.35 13.40 -3.07
CA ARG A 143 -19.41 12.54 -2.51
C ARG A 143 -19.47 12.63 -0.99
N THR A 144 -18.32 12.72 -0.33
CA THR A 144 -18.21 12.97 1.10
C THR A 144 -18.81 14.33 1.45
N ALA A 145 -18.50 15.37 0.67
CA ALA A 145 -19.12 16.69 0.83
C ALA A 145 -20.63 16.68 0.56
N ALA A 146 -21.10 15.87 -0.40
CA ALA A 146 -22.53 15.63 -0.64
C ALA A 146 -23.22 14.99 0.56
N ALA A 147 -22.63 13.94 1.13
CA ALA A 147 -23.13 13.27 2.32
C ALA A 147 -23.11 14.17 3.56
N ALA A 148 -22.12 15.04 3.72
CA ALA A 148 -22.05 15.97 4.84
C ALA A 148 -23.21 16.98 4.85
N LYS A 149 -23.67 17.41 3.67
CA LYS A 149 -24.80 18.35 3.52
C LYS A 149 -26.12 17.80 4.07
N THR A 150 -26.28 16.47 4.17
CA THR A 150 -27.49 15.87 4.75
C THR A 150 -27.50 15.92 6.29
N GLY A 151 -26.54 16.60 6.92
CA GLY A 151 -26.44 16.72 8.38
C GLY A 151 -26.02 15.43 9.10
N SER A 152 -25.57 14.41 8.35
CA SER A 152 -25.22 13.09 8.90
C SER A 152 -23.72 12.85 8.86
N MET A 153 -23.05 13.17 9.97
CA MET A 153 -21.63 12.85 10.16
C MET A 153 -21.32 11.35 9.94
N PRO A 154 -22.12 10.39 10.44
CA PRO A 154 -21.85 8.96 10.20
C PRO A 154 -21.89 8.58 8.71
N ARG A 155 -22.77 9.23 7.91
CA ARG A 155 -22.85 8.98 6.47
C ARG A 155 -21.62 9.52 5.75
N ALA A 156 -21.24 10.76 6.01
CA ALA A 156 -20.03 11.36 5.42
C ALA A 156 -18.78 10.54 5.76
N LEU A 157 -18.64 10.13 7.02
CA LEU A 157 -17.52 9.30 7.47
C LEU A 157 -17.52 7.92 6.80
N SER A 158 -18.68 7.29 6.62
CA SER A 158 -18.78 6.01 5.91
C SER A 158 -18.31 6.11 4.46
N VAL A 159 -18.67 7.17 3.75
CA VAL A 159 -18.22 7.40 2.36
C VAL A 159 -16.71 7.64 2.32
N ALA A 160 -16.18 8.48 3.21
CA ALA A 160 -14.74 8.75 3.30
C ALA A 160 -13.94 7.47 3.65
N PHE A 161 -14.39 6.72 4.65
CA PHE A 161 -13.73 5.49 5.10
C PHE A 161 -13.76 4.39 4.03
N ARG A 162 -14.89 4.24 3.33
CA ARG A 162 -14.98 3.31 2.18
C ARG A 162 -14.05 3.75 1.06
N THR A 163 -13.91 5.04 0.81
CA THR A 163 -12.99 5.57 -0.21
C THR A 163 -11.54 5.21 0.12
N GLY A 164 -11.08 5.46 1.36
CA GLY A 164 -9.74 5.08 1.80
C GLY A 164 -9.52 3.57 1.84
N GLY A 165 -10.55 2.80 2.23
CA GLY A 165 -10.51 1.34 2.23
C GLY A 165 -10.24 0.73 0.85
N ILE A 166 -10.65 1.38 -0.24
CA ILE A 166 -10.36 0.89 -1.60
C ILE A 166 -8.86 0.83 -1.86
N ALA A 167 -8.14 1.93 -1.57
CA ALA A 167 -6.69 1.99 -1.76
C ALA A 167 -5.99 0.87 -0.97
N GLY A 168 -6.35 0.68 0.31
CA GLY A 168 -5.81 -0.39 1.15
C GLY A 168 -6.08 -1.81 0.60
N MET A 169 -7.28 -2.07 0.07
CA MET A 169 -7.60 -3.37 -0.54
C MET A 169 -6.80 -3.64 -1.81
N PHE A 170 -6.58 -2.63 -2.66
CA PHE A 170 -5.71 -2.75 -3.83
C PHE A 170 -4.23 -2.91 -3.45
N THR A 171 -3.76 -2.19 -2.42
CA THR A 171 -2.40 -2.34 -1.89
C THR A 171 -2.12 -3.79 -1.48
N VAL A 172 -2.98 -4.34 -0.62
CA VAL A 172 -2.85 -5.72 -0.13
C VAL A 172 -2.99 -6.71 -1.28
N GLY A 173 -3.97 -6.51 -2.16
CA GLY A 173 -4.23 -7.39 -3.30
C GLY A 173 -3.07 -7.46 -4.29
N LEU A 174 -2.57 -6.32 -4.76
CA LEU A 174 -1.47 -6.26 -5.72
C LEU A 174 -0.14 -6.75 -5.10
N GLY A 175 0.13 -6.38 -3.85
CA GLY A 175 1.36 -6.78 -3.16
C GLY A 175 1.41 -8.27 -2.88
N LEU A 176 0.31 -8.84 -2.35
CA LEU A 176 0.22 -10.27 -2.06
C LEU A 176 0.19 -11.10 -3.33
N LEU A 177 -0.54 -10.66 -4.37
CA LEU A 177 -0.59 -11.35 -5.65
C LEU A 177 0.80 -11.37 -6.31
N GLY A 178 1.47 -10.22 -6.39
CA GLY A 178 2.81 -10.11 -6.99
C GLY A 178 3.83 -11.01 -6.29
N ALA A 179 3.92 -10.93 -4.96
CA ALA A 179 4.83 -11.76 -4.18
C ALA A 179 4.52 -13.27 -4.32
N THR A 180 3.24 -13.64 -4.24
CA THR A 180 2.81 -15.05 -4.35
C THR A 180 3.07 -15.61 -5.76
N THR A 181 2.81 -14.83 -6.81
CA THR A 181 3.10 -15.25 -8.19
C THR A 181 4.60 -15.46 -8.41
N ILE A 182 5.45 -14.55 -7.91
CA ILE A 182 6.91 -14.70 -8.01
C ILE A 182 7.37 -15.98 -7.30
N ILE A 183 6.83 -16.26 -6.12
CA ILE A 183 7.14 -17.49 -5.37
C ILE A 183 6.74 -18.74 -6.16
N MET A 184 5.52 -18.78 -6.69
CA MET A 184 5.00 -19.96 -7.40
C MET A 184 5.78 -20.27 -8.68
N LEU A 185 6.24 -19.23 -9.39
CA LEU A 185 7.00 -19.38 -10.64
C LEU A 185 8.48 -19.71 -10.42
N PHE A 186 9.13 -19.06 -9.46
CA PHE A 186 10.59 -19.10 -9.33
C PHE A 186 11.11 -19.98 -8.19
N GLN A 187 10.22 -20.38 -7.26
CA GLN A 187 10.51 -21.34 -6.17
C GLN A 187 11.86 -21.07 -5.50
N ASN A 188 12.85 -21.92 -5.77
CA ASN A 188 14.20 -21.89 -5.19
C ASN A 188 15.02 -20.63 -5.52
N THR A 189 14.55 -19.81 -6.47
CA THR A 189 15.18 -18.52 -6.85
C THR A 189 14.29 -17.31 -6.57
N SER A 190 13.14 -17.52 -5.92
CA SER A 190 12.16 -16.47 -5.63
C SER A 190 12.74 -15.33 -4.81
N SER A 191 13.60 -15.59 -3.82
CA SER A 191 14.21 -14.55 -2.97
C SER A 191 15.01 -13.51 -3.75
N ALA A 192 15.82 -13.90 -4.74
CA ALA A 192 16.55 -12.98 -5.60
C ALA A 192 15.63 -12.06 -6.42
N ILE A 193 14.50 -12.61 -6.86
CA ILE A 193 13.56 -11.93 -7.76
C ILE A 193 12.62 -11.02 -6.96
N LEU A 194 12.21 -11.44 -5.76
CA LEU A 194 11.43 -10.64 -4.82
C LEU A 194 12.16 -9.37 -4.37
N ILE A 195 13.50 -9.39 -4.28
CA ILE A 195 14.29 -8.16 -4.04
C ILE A 195 14.05 -7.14 -5.15
N GLY A 196 13.99 -7.58 -6.41
CA GLY A 196 13.65 -6.74 -7.54
C GLY A 196 12.27 -6.10 -7.40
N PHE A 197 11.26 -6.92 -7.06
CA PHE A 197 9.88 -6.48 -6.79
C PHE A 197 9.87 -5.36 -5.72
N GLY A 198 10.38 -5.66 -4.53
CA GLY A 198 10.41 -4.72 -3.40
C GLY A 198 11.16 -3.43 -3.70
N PHE A 199 12.30 -3.52 -4.38
CA PHE A 199 13.07 -2.36 -4.79
C PHE A 199 12.29 -1.48 -5.77
N GLY A 200 11.58 -2.09 -6.72
CA GLY A 200 10.74 -1.38 -7.69
C GLY A 200 9.58 -0.63 -7.05
N GLY A 201 8.87 -1.28 -6.13
CA GLY A 201 7.78 -0.64 -5.38
C GLY A 201 8.28 0.54 -4.55
N SER A 202 9.42 0.36 -3.87
CA SER A 202 10.05 1.39 -3.03
C SER A 202 10.49 2.62 -3.81
N LEU A 203 11.17 2.41 -4.93
CA LEU A 203 11.67 3.50 -5.76
C LEU A 203 10.52 4.36 -6.28
N LEU A 204 9.45 3.73 -6.75
CA LEU A 204 8.33 4.47 -7.31
C LEU A 204 7.51 5.18 -6.20
N ALA A 205 7.32 4.54 -5.05
CA ALA A 205 6.69 5.16 -3.89
C ALA A 205 7.44 6.42 -3.42
N LEU A 206 8.78 6.37 -3.39
CA LEU A 206 9.63 7.51 -3.05
C LEU A 206 9.32 8.72 -3.94
N PHE A 207 9.30 8.55 -5.26
CA PHE A 207 9.04 9.66 -6.17
C PHE A 207 7.60 10.19 -6.09
N LEU A 208 6.62 9.30 -5.92
CA LEU A 208 5.22 9.70 -5.76
C LEU A 208 5.03 10.51 -4.48
N ARG A 209 5.57 10.04 -3.36
CA ARG A 209 5.50 10.69 -2.05
C ARG A 209 6.25 12.01 -2.00
N VAL A 210 7.51 12.04 -2.44
CA VAL A 210 8.33 13.26 -2.38
C VAL A 210 7.81 14.31 -3.35
N GLY A 211 7.52 13.91 -4.60
CA GLY A 211 6.99 14.86 -5.57
C GLY A 211 5.65 15.43 -5.13
N GLY A 212 4.69 14.56 -4.79
CA GLY A 212 3.36 14.97 -4.35
C GLY A 212 3.41 15.78 -3.05
N GLY A 213 4.29 15.40 -2.11
CA GLY A 213 4.53 16.10 -0.85
C GLY A 213 5.05 17.53 -1.04
N ILE A 214 5.99 17.74 -1.98
CA ILE A 214 6.48 19.08 -2.31
C ILE A 214 5.34 19.91 -2.93
N PHE A 215 4.58 19.33 -3.86
CA PHE A 215 3.48 20.04 -4.52
C PHE A 215 2.40 20.45 -3.51
N THR A 216 1.93 19.53 -2.67
CA THR A 216 0.88 19.82 -1.68
C THR A 216 1.35 20.85 -0.67
N LYS A 217 2.52 20.66 -0.05
CA LYS A 217 2.97 21.58 1.01
C LYS A 217 3.33 22.96 0.49
N ALA A 218 3.80 23.08 -0.75
CA ALA A 218 4.01 24.40 -1.35
C ALA A 218 2.69 25.15 -1.59
N ALA A 219 1.63 24.43 -1.99
CA ALA A 219 0.32 25.02 -2.23
C ALA A 219 -0.41 25.36 -0.93
N ASP A 220 -0.47 24.42 0.02
CA ASP A 220 -1.03 24.53 1.37
C ASP A 220 -0.44 25.75 2.11
N VAL A 221 0.88 25.80 2.26
CA VAL A 221 1.56 26.92 2.94
C VAL A 221 1.33 28.26 2.24
N GLY A 222 1.32 28.27 0.90
CA GLY A 222 1.07 29.49 0.14
C GLY A 222 -0.38 29.98 0.27
N ALA A 223 -1.35 29.06 0.23
CA ALA A 223 -2.77 29.36 0.36
C ALA A 223 -3.08 29.90 1.76
N ASP A 224 -2.58 29.23 2.79
CA ASP A 224 -2.87 29.54 4.18
C ASP A 224 -2.22 30.84 4.65
N LEU A 225 -0.95 31.06 4.36
CA LEU A 225 -0.25 32.26 4.82
C LEU A 225 -0.87 33.52 4.19
N VAL A 226 -1.03 33.54 2.87
CA VAL A 226 -1.57 34.72 2.19
C VAL A 226 -3.07 34.88 2.47
N GLY A 227 -3.82 33.79 2.49
CA GLY A 227 -5.26 33.81 2.74
C GLY A 227 -5.61 34.18 4.18
N LYS A 228 -5.18 33.38 5.15
CA LYS A 228 -5.58 33.51 6.55
C LYS A 228 -4.88 34.66 7.25
N ILE A 229 -3.56 34.83 7.03
CA ILE A 229 -2.74 35.76 7.81
C ILE A 229 -2.67 37.15 7.18
N GLU A 230 -2.42 37.25 5.87
CA GLU A 230 -2.25 38.55 5.21
C GLU A 230 -3.59 39.17 4.79
N ALA A 231 -4.44 38.41 4.10
CA ALA A 231 -5.71 38.90 3.57
C ALA A 231 -6.89 38.78 4.55
N GLY A 232 -6.75 37.98 5.61
CA GLY A 232 -7.80 37.76 6.61
C GLY A 232 -9.06 37.09 6.04
N ILE A 233 -8.92 36.31 4.96
CA ILE A 233 -10.02 35.53 4.37
C ILE A 233 -10.05 34.10 4.97
N PRO A 234 -11.22 33.43 4.97
CA PRO A 234 -11.32 32.06 5.43
C PRO A 234 -10.40 31.08 4.68
N GLU A 235 -10.12 29.95 5.32
CA GLU A 235 -9.52 28.77 4.69
C GLU A 235 -10.36 28.27 3.52
N ASP A 236 -9.72 27.74 2.48
CA ASP A 236 -10.39 27.25 1.27
C ASP A 236 -11.32 28.26 0.57
N ASP A 237 -11.10 29.56 0.78
CA ASP A 237 -11.94 30.59 0.18
C ASP A 237 -11.75 30.65 -1.35
N PRO A 238 -12.83 30.64 -2.15
CA PRO A 238 -12.74 30.63 -3.61
C PRO A 238 -12.07 31.88 -4.21
N ARG A 239 -11.87 32.95 -3.44
CA ARG A 239 -11.12 34.15 -3.86
C ARG A 239 -9.61 33.93 -3.84
N ASN A 240 -9.12 32.92 -3.11
CA ASN A 240 -7.71 32.60 -3.03
C ASN A 240 -7.32 31.68 -4.21
N PRO A 241 -6.44 32.13 -5.13
CA PRO A 241 -6.08 31.36 -6.32
C PRO A 241 -5.32 30.07 -6.02
N ALA A 242 -4.73 29.94 -4.82
CA ALA A 242 -3.96 28.76 -4.43
C ALA A 242 -4.84 27.58 -3.98
N THR A 243 -6.12 27.80 -3.67
CA THR A 243 -7.02 26.76 -3.10
C THR A 243 -7.24 25.56 -4.00
N ILE A 244 -7.30 25.75 -5.33
CA ILE A 244 -7.37 24.63 -6.26
C ILE A 244 -6.06 23.84 -6.26
N ALA A 245 -4.91 24.51 -6.20
CA ALA A 245 -3.61 23.82 -6.15
C ALA A 245 -3.44 23.04 -4.85
N ASP A 246 -3.92 23.58 -3.73
CA ASP A 246 -3.93 22.93 -2.42
C ASP A 246 -4.77 21.66 -2.42
N ASN A 247 -6.03 21.77 -2.85
CA ASN A 247 -6.93 20.63 -2.97
C ASN A 247 -6.45 19.60 -4.01
N VAL A 248 -5.76 20.01 -5.08
CA VAL A 248 -5.06 19.09 -5.99
C VAL A 248 -3.91 18.39 -5.24
N GLY A 249 -3.14 19.16 -4.47
CA GLY A 249 -2.09 18.74 -3.55
C GLY A 249 -2.50 17.57 -2.67
N ASP A 250 -3.60 17.69 -1.95
CA ASP A 250 -4.12 16.63 -1.07
C ASP A 250 -4.34 15.30 -1.82
N ASN A 251 -4.80 15.38 -3.07
CA ASN A 251 -5.03 14.18 -3.86
C ASN A 251 -3.72 13.59 -4.40
N VAL A 252 -2.75 14.42 -4.77
CA VAL A 252 -1.48 13.96 -5.37
C VAL A 252 -0.43 13.54 -4.35
N GLY A 253 -0.32 14.24 -3.22
CA GLY A 253 0.57 13.93 -2.12
C GLY A 253 -0.07 12.96 -1.14
N ASP A 254 -1.11 13.43 -0.46
CA ASP A 254 -1.66 12.76 0.71
C ASP A 254 -2.48 11.51 0.35
N CYS A 255 -3.02 11.43 -0.87
CA CYS A 255 -3.72 10.22 -1.33
C CYS A 255 -2.81 9.31 -2.18
N ALA A 256 -2.32 9.77 -3.34
CA ALA A 256 -1.50 8.92 -4.22
C ALA A 256 -0.15 8.55 -3.57
N GLY A 257 0.55 9.54 -3.01
CA GLY A 257 1.83 9.32 -2.36
C GLY A 257 1.70 8.36 -1.17
N MET A 258 0.70 8.58 -0.30
CA MET A 258 0.45 7.69 0.84
C MET A 258 0.02 6.28 0.41
N ALA A 259 -0.82 6.14 -0.62
CA ALA A 259 -1.23 4.83 -1.11
C ALA A 259 -0.05 4.01 -1.67
N ALA A 260 0.88 4.67 -2.39
CA ALA A 260 2.10 4.05 -2.89
C ALA A 260 3.09 3.73 -1.75
N ASP A 261 3.20 4.60 -0.75
CA ASP A 261 4.02 4.39 0.46
C ASP A 261 3.53 3.20 1.28
N LEU A 262 2.21 3.06 1.47
CA LEU A 262 1.63 1.89 2.12
C LEU A 262 1.89 0.60 1.34
N PHE A 263 1.93 0.66 0.00
CA PHE A 263 2.31 -0.47 -0.83
C PHE A 263 3.77 -0.86 -0.64
N GLU A 264 4.69 0.11 -0.69
CA GLU A 264 6.11 -0.10 -0.39
C GLU A 264 6.28 -0.77 0.96
N SER A 265 5.70 -0.21 2.01
CA SER A 265 5.90 -0.72 3.37
C SER A 265 5.29 -2.10 3.52
N TYR A 266 4.13 -2.37 2.90
CA TYR A 266 3.52 -3.70 2.88
C TYR A 266 4.42 -4.72 2.16
N GLU A 267 4.93 -4.37 0.99
CA GLU A 267 5.72 -5.24 0.12
C GLU A 267 7.11 -5.52 0.71
N VAL A 268 7.87 -4.47 1.07
CA VAL A 268 9.24 -4.60 1.59
C VAL A 268 9.26 -5.44 2.86
N THR A 269 8.30 -5.23 3.77
CA THR A 269 8.21 -6.03 4.99
C THR A 269 7.82 -7.48 4.71
N LEU A 270 7.01 -7.75 3.68
CA LEU A 270 6.70 -9.12 3.24
C LEU A 270 7.94 -9.79 2.64
N VAL A 271 8.63 -9.13 1.70
CA VAL A 271 9.85 -9.64 1.05
C VAL A 271 10.96 -9.88 2.07
N ALA A 272 11.22 -8.92 2.97
CA ALA A 272 12.21 -9.06 4.03
C ALA A 272 11.90 -10.23 4.96
N SER A 273 10.63 -10.40 5.34
CA SER A 273 10.19 -11.52 6.17
C SER A 273 10.37 -12.87 5.47
N ILE A 274 10.15 -12.96 4.15
CA ILE A 274 10.36 -14.17 3.36
C ILE A 274 11.85 -14.54 3.34
N ILE A 275 12.71 -13.57 3.00
CA ILE A 275 14.16 -13.80 2.89
C ILE A 275 14.72 -14.24 4.25
N LEU A 276 14.35 -13.52 5.31
CA LEU A 276 14.78 -13.85 6.67
C LEU A 276 14.20 -15.20 7.14
N GLY A 277 12.92 -15.47 6.83
CA GLY A 277 12.24 -16.71 7.19
C GLY A 277 12.92 -17.94 6.63
N VAL A 278 13.32 -17.90 5.35
CA VAL A 278 14.06 -19.01 4.72
C VAL A 278 15.42 -19.22 5.39
N ALA A 279 16.17 -18.14 5.66
CA ALA A 279 17.46 -18.22 6.33
C ALA A 279 17.34 -18.76 7.77
N ALA A 280 16.35 -18.27 8.52
CA ALA A 280 16.12 -18.67 9.91
C ALA A 280 15.72 -20.15 10.02
N PHE A 281 14.76 -20.62 9.24
CA PHE A 281 14.33 -22.03 9.27
C PHE A 281 15.44 -22.97 8.84
N ARG A 282 16.26 -22.57 7.87
CA ARG A 282 17.47 -23.31 7.48
C ARG A 282 18.48 -23.42 8.63
N SER A 283 18.69 -22.36 9.40
CA SER A 283 19.63 -22.37 10.53
C SER A 283 19.23 -23.30 11.68
N ILE A 284 17.93 -23.54 11.84
CA ILE A 284 17.36 -24.40 12.90
C ILE A 284 17.19 -25.86 12.40
N GLY A 285 17.57 -26.16 11.15
CA GLY A 285 17.41 -27.49 10.54
C GLY A 285 15.97 -27.85 10.18
N MET A 286 15.07 -26.87 10.16
CA MET A 286 13.68 -27.03 9.73
C MET A 286 13.54 -26.84 8.21
N ASN A 287 12.40 -27.26 7.64
CA ASN A 287 12.13 -27.09 6.22
C ASN A 287 12.11 -25.58 5.85
N PRO A 288 13.04 -25.09 4.99
CA PRO A 288 13.09 -23.68 4.62
C PRO A 288 11.85 -23.21 3.85
N ALA A 289 11.11 -24.13 3.22
CA ALA A 289 9.84 -23.82 2.55
C ALA A 289 8.79 -23.26 3.51
N LEU A 290 8.79 -23.70 4.78
CA LEU A 290 7.86 -23.17 5.79
C LEU A 290 8.19 -21.71 6.13
N GLY A 291 9.48 -21.37 6.21
CA GLY A 291 9.94 -20.00 6.41
C GLY A 291 9.57 -19.06 5.27
N LEU A 292 9.47 -19.59 4.05
CA LEU A 292 9.01 -18.83 2.88
C LEU A 292 7.50 -18.57 2.90
N VAL A 293 6.72 -19.60 3.21
CA VAL A 293 5.25 -19.57 3.10
C VAL A 293 4.60 -18.90 4.31
N PHE A 294 5.25 -18.92 5.47
CA PHE A 294 4.72 -18.36 6.71
C PHE A 294 4.37 -16.86 6.61
N PRO A 295 5.25 -15.96 6.15
CA PRO A 295 4.91 -14.54 5.98
C PRO A 295 3.72 -14.32 5.03
N VAL A 296 3.66 -15.09 3.94
CA VAL A 296 2.56 -15.02 2.96
C VAL A 296 1.24 -15.44 3.60
N ALA A 297 1.24 -16.52 4.38
CA ALA A 297 0.08 -17.00 5.13
C ALA A 297 -0.42 -15.95 6.14
N VAL A 298 0.50 -15.35 6.91
CA VAL A 298 0.18 -14.31 7.89
C VAL A 298 -0.47 -13.11 7.21
N ARG A 299 0.03 -12.70 6.03
CA ARG A 299 -0.58 -11.60 5.26
C ARG A 299 -1.96 -11.96 4.71
N ALA A 300 -2.16 -13.19 4.22
CA ALA A 300 -3.46 -13.65 3.75
C ALA A 300 -4.49 -13.69 4.89
N ILE A 301 -4.11 -14.18 6.08
CA ILE A 301 -4.97 -14.16 7.27
C ILE A 301 -5.24 -12.73 7.73
N GLY A 302 -4.22 -11.86 7.72
CA GLY A 302 -4.36 -10.45 8.05
C GLY A 302 -5.36 -9.73 7.16
N PHE A 303 -5.38 -10.04 5.85
CA PHE A 303 -6.41 -9.57 4.94
C PHE A 303 -7.81 -10.04 5.36
N VAL A 304 -8.01 -11.34 5.63
CA VAL A 304 -9.33 -11.87 6.03
C VAL A 304 -9.81 -11.23 7.34
N ALA A 305 -8.92 -11.03 8.30
CA ALA A 305 -9.21 -10.33 9.55
C ALA A 305 -9.59 -8.85 9.31
N SER A 306 -8.88 -8.16 8.42
CA SER A 306 -9.21 -6.78 8.05
C SER A 306 -10.53 -6.68 7.28
N ALA A 307 -10.79 -7.59 6.34
CA ALA A 307 -12.02 -7.61 5.56
C ALA A 307 -13.26 -7.89 6.41
N SER A 308 -13.15 -8.76 7.43
CA SER A 308 -14.23 -9.05 8.37
C SER A 308 -14.44 -7.96 9.43
N SER A 309 -13.42 -7.17 9.74
CA SER A 309 -13.51 -6.01 10.64
C SER A 309 -13.86 -4.71 9.93
N SER A 310 -13.73 -4.66 8.60
CA SER A 310 -14.18 -3.55 7.79
C SER A 310 -15.66 -3.30 8.09
N PRO A 311 -16.06 -2.10 8.56
CA PRO A 311 -17.43 -1.84 9.00
C PRO A 311 -18.42 -1.81 7.82
N GLY A 312 -18.72 -2.97 7.28
CA GLY A 312 -19.97 -3.21 6.59
C GLY A 312 -21.08 -3.19 7.63
N SER A 313 -21.82 -2.07 7.72
CA SER A 313 -23.18 -1.95 8.29
C SER A 313 -23.43 -1.50 9.73
N SER A 314 -22.45 -1.28 10.63
CA SER A 314 -22.79 -0.87 12.00
C SER A 314 -22.75 0.65 12.22
N ARG A 315 -23.89 1.17 12.67
CA ARG A 315 -24.09 2.52 13.23
C ARG A 315 -23.09 2.75 14.37
N SER A 316 -22.03 3.53 14.18
CA SER A 316 -21.29 4.07 15.31
C SER A 316 -20.76 5.49 15.06
N SER A 317 -20.73 6.26 16.13
CA SER A 317 -20.35 7.67 16.20
C SER A 317 -18.87 7.91 15.95
N ALA A 318 -18.59 9.03 15.28
CA ALA A 318 -17.38 9.35 14.52
C ALA A 318 -16.01 9.27 15.21
N PRO A 319 -15.81 9.59 16.51
CA PRO A 319 -14.46 9.55 17.08
C PRO A 319 -13.99 8.14 17.45
N SER A 320 -14.92 7.20 17.63
CA SER A 320 -14.62 5.87 18.19
C SER A 320 -14.39 4.78 17.14
N SER A 321 -14.73 5.03 15.86
CA SER A 321 -14.71 4.02 14.79
C SER A 321 -13.32 3.70 14.23
N LEU A 322 -12.39 4.67 14.26
CA LEU A 322 -11.02 4.48 13.76
C LEU A 322 -10.17 3.62 14.72
N PRO A 323 -10.15 3.91 16.04
CA PRO A 323 -9.50 3.01 17.02
C PRO A 323 -10.19 1.65 17.12
N SER A 324 -11.52 1.59 16.95
CA SER A 324 -12.27 0.32 17.03
C SER A 324 -12.03 -0.58 15.81
N ALA A 325 -11.90 -0.03 14.60
CA ALA A 325 -11.50 -0.80 13.42
C ALA A 325 -10.08 -1.37 13.59
N THR A 326 -9.15 -0.54 14.05
CA THR A 326 -7.75 -0.95 14.30
C THR A 326 -7.66 -2.03 15.38
N SER A 327 -8.40 -1.89 16.48
CA SER A 327 -8.45 -2.90 17.55
C SER A 327 -9.21 -4.17 17.14
N ALA A 328 -10.25 -4.08 16.31
CA ALA A 328 -10.93 -5.25 15.74
C ALA A 328 -9.99 -6.05 14.82
N THR A 329 -9.25 -5.39 13.94
CA THR A 329 -8.24 -6.05 13.10
C THR A 329 -7.13 -6.71 13.93
N THR A 330 -6.74 -6.10 15.06
CA THR A 330 -5.67 -6.63 15.94
C THR A 330 -6.15 -7.78 16.83
N THR A 331 -7.42 -7.81 17.23
CA THR A 331 -7.98 -8.81 18.16
C THR A 331 -8.39 -10.12 17.48
N VAL A 332 -8.74 -10.10 16.18
CA VAL A 332 -9.07 -11.32 15.41
C VAL A 332 -7.89 -12.31 15.34
N PRO A 333 -6.65 -11.92 15.02
CA PRO A 333 -5.50 -12.83 15.08
C PRO A 333 -5.03 -13.12 16.53
N ALA A 334 -5.44 -12.32 17.51
CA ALA A 334 -5.02 -12.44 18.91
C ALA A 334 -6.05 -13.11 19.83
N ARG A 335 -7.02 -13.88 19.30
CA ARG A 335 -7.96 -14.65 20.13
C ARG A 335 -7.22 -15.77 20.88
N ARG A 336 -6.73 -15.44 22.08
CA ARG A 336 -6.32 -16.39 23.12
C ARG A 336 -7.49 -17.36 23.44
N PRO A 337 -7.17 -18.62 23.79
CA PRO A 337 -8.18 -19.61 24.14
C PRO A 337 -8.92 -19.21 25.42
N THR A 338 -10.23 -19.50 25.41
CA THR A 338 -11.18 -19.59 26.53
C THR A 338 -10.75 -19.07 27.90
N ARG A 339 -11.43 -17.99 28.29
CA ARG A 339 -11.50 -17.36 29.60
C ARG A 339 -11.89 -18.38 30.70
N ALA A 340 -10.99 -18.60 31.65
CA ALA A 340 -11.32 -19.08 33.00
C ALA A 340 -10.72 -18.10 34.01
N GLY A 341 -11.50 -17.68 35.01
CA GLY A 341 -11.00 -16.98 36.19
C GLY A 341 -11.16 -15.46 36.19
N SER A 342 -11.96 -14.99 37.14
CA SER A 342 -12.25 -13.63 37.61
C SER A 342 -11.03 -12.75 37.93
N ALA A 343 -11.16 -11.43 37.70
CA ALA A 343 -11.35 -10.42 38.76
C ALA A 343 -10.86 -9.00 38.36
N SER A 344 -11.71 -8.01 38.62
CA SER A 344 -11.42 -6.63 39.06
C SER A 344 -10.31 -5.81 38.39
N ALA A 345 -10.70 -4.77 37.65
CA ALA A 345 -10.27 -3.39 37.89
C ALA A 345 -11.07 -2.42 37.00
N ARG A 346 -11.94 -1.62 37.61
CA ARG A 346 -12.53 -0.40 37.03
C ARG A 346 -11.75 0.82 37.52
N SER A 347 -11.73 1.84 36.66
CA SER A 347 -11.48 3.28 36.89
C SER A 347 -10.04 3.75 37.09
N SER A 348 -9.57 4.66 36.21
CA SER A 348 -9.44 6.10 36.54
C SER A 348 -8.77 6.92 35.41
N SER A 349 -9.40 8.05 35.06
CA SER A 349 -8.89 9.33 34.50
C SER A 349 -8.21 9.35 33.11
N ALA A 350 -8.54 10.19 32.11
CA ALA A 350 -9.11 11.55 32.00
C ALA A 350 -8.22 12.67 32.57
N SER A 351 -7.33 13.27 31.76
CA SER A 351 -6.92 14.70 31.83
C SER A 351 -6.05 15.14 30.63
N CYS A 352 -6.05 16.46 30.36
CA CYS A 352 -5.36 17.26 29.32
C CYS A 352 -6.05 17.28 27.93
N SER A 353 -6.77 18.30 27.47
CA SER A 353 -6.85 19.77 27.68
C SER A 353 -5.57 20.58 27.34
N HIS A 354 -5.73 21.41 26.29
CA HIS A 354 -5.04 22.66 25.93
C HIS A 354 -3.50 22.77 25.87
N LYS A 355 -3.02 23.20 24.68
CA LYS A 355 -2.04 24.29 24.42
C LYS A 355 -1.90 24.40 22.89
N SER A 356 -2.43 25.47 22.30
CA SER A 356 -1.79 26.78 21.98
C SER A 356 -1.25 26.78 20.57
#